data_AF-A0A554J442-F1
#
_entry.id   AF-A0A554J442-F1
#
_cell.length_a   1.000
_cell.length_b   1.000
_cell.length_c   1.000
_cell.angle_alpha   90.00
_cell.angle_beta   90.00
_cell.angle_gamma   90.00
#
_symmetry.space_group_name_H-M   'P 1'
#
loop_
_entity.id
_entity.type
_entity.pdbx_description
1 polymer ?
#
loop_
_entity_poly.entity_id
_entity_poly.type
_entity_poly.pdbx_seq_one_letter_code
_entity_poly.pdbx_strand_id
1 'polypeptide(L)'
;MQRAAVSTVSRDDAKTVCDVHARKSISSTRKDDFLLAEIIGFSSGFFAIVSLACIEARLTLAALFFAWILFPVLTGIGIMMGFILARTRPIFFQIVKFGMVGGFNTMLELSIINVLIVIFDAATGILFVLFKTASFIVAAGSAYFWNRNWTFVSRTRASFQEFGVFIVSGFWGFLINISTATFLVSVVPAPDGMPTVLWVNYSVLIAVLVGMVWNFLFQRFILFRD
;
A
#
# COMPACT_ATOMS: atom_id res chain seq x y z
N MET A 1 -11.50 62.31 21.76
CA MET A 1 -11.02 61.51 22.90
C MET A 1 -11.35 60.05 22.66
N GLN A 2 -10.37 59.21 22.31
CA GLN A 2 -10.26 57.82 22.77
C GLN A 2 -8.97 57.22 22.18
N ARG A 3 -7.96 57.06 23.05
CA ARG A 3 -6.85 56.13 22.86
C ARG A 3 -7.38 54.75 23.21
N ALA A 4 -7.19 53.76 22.35
CA ALA A 4 -7.31 52.35 22.73
C ALA A 4 -5.95 51.68 22.47
N ALA A 5 -5.38 51.18 23.55
CA ALA A 5 -4.06 50.58 23.64
C ALA A 5 -4.00 49.27 22.84
N VAL A 6 -3.10 49.19 21.87
CA VAL A 6 -2.64 47.91 21.32
C VAL A 6 -1.62 47.37 22.31
N SER A 7 -2.02 46.37 23.09
CA SER A 7 -1.13 45.62 23.97
C SER A 7 -0.06 44.95 23.12
N THR A 8 1.19 45.30 23.39
CA THR A 8 2.36 44.63 22.83
C THR A 8 2.42 43.22 23.38
N VAL A 9 1.95 42.25 22.60
CA VAL A 9 2.32 40.84 22.79
C VAL A 9 3.85 40.80 22.76
N SER A 10 4.44 40.42 23.89
CA SER A 10 5.89 40.32 24.03
C SER A 10 6.42 39.34 22.98
N ARG A 11 7.56 39.68 22.36
CA ARG A 11 8.24 38.82 21.38
C ARG A 11 8.55 37.42 21.92
N ASP A 12 8.61 37.26 23.24
CA ASP A 12 8.88 35.99 23.91
C ASP A 12 7.65 35.07 23.93
N ASP A 13 6.43 35.61 24.00
CA ASP A 13 5.19 34.82 23.91
C ASP A 13 4.94 34.33 22.49
N ALA A 14 5.28 35.15 21.48
CA ALA A 14 5.18 34.77 20.08
C ALA A 14 6.17 33.66 19.69
N LYS A 15 7.39 33.67 20.27
CA LYS A 15 8.36 32.58 20.10
C LYS A 15 7.92 31.31 20.80
N THR A 16 7.39 31.41 22.03
CA THR A 16 6.91 30.25 22.78
C THR A 16 5.71 29.59 22.10
N VAL A 17 4.77 30.36 21.54
CA VAL A 17 3.64 29.83 20.77
C VAL A 17 4.07 29.26 19.41
N CYS A 18 5.05 29.87 18.73
CA CYS A 18 5.66 29.28 17.53
C CYS A 18 6.39 27.96 17.84
N ASP A 19 7.11 27.88 18.96
CA ASP A 19 7.87 26.70 19.36
C ASP A 19 6.96 25.56 19.85
N VAL A 20 5.81 25.88 20.45
CA VAL A 20 4.78 24.90 20.83
C VAL A 20 4.05 24.34 19.60
N HIS A 21 3.82 25.16 18.55
CA HIS A 21 3.26 24.69 17.27
C HIS A 21 4.31 24.04 16.35
N ALA A 22 5.60 24.30 16.56
CA ALA A 22 6.69 23.63 15.84
C ALA A 22 7.03 22.24 16.40
N ARG A 23 6.64 21.93 17.65
CA ARG A 23 6.98 20.68 18.36
C ARG A 23 6.05 19.48 18.13
N LYS A 24 5.20 19.49 17.09
CA LYS A 24 4.44 18.29 16.71
C LYS A 24 4.35 18.06 15.21
N SER A 25 5.45 18.35 14.52
CA SER A 25 5.74 17.74 13.23
C SER A 25 6.13 16.29 13.50
N ILE A 26 5.29 15.31 13.15
CA ILE A 26 5.76 13.93 12.93
C ILE A 26 6.66 13.99 11.68
N SER A 27 7.87 14.50 11.85
CA SER A 27 8.98 14.20 10.96
C SER A 27 9.51 12.87 11.46
N SER A 28 9.18 11.78 10.77
CA SER A 28 9.76 10.48 11.10
C SER A 28 11.27 10.64 11.17
N THR A 29 11.85 10.30 12.32
CA THR A 29 13.29 10.21 12.43
C THR A 29 13.76 9.01 11.61
N ARG A 30 15.05 8.96 11.26
CA ARG A 30 15.63 7.78 10.58
C ARG A 30 15.30 6.46 11.32
N LYS A 31 15.17 6.50 12.64
CA LYS A 31 14.81 5.34 13.47
C LYS A 31 13.33 4.96 13.30
N ASP A 32 12.45 5.94 13.20
CA ASP A 32 11.02 5.69 12.99
C ASP A 32 10.77 5.10 11.60
N ASP A 33 11.44 5.59 10.55
CA ASP A 33 11.35 5.00 9.20
C ASP A 33 11.84 3.55 9.17
N PHE A 34 12.92 3.24 9.89
CA PHE A 34 13.42 1.88 10.00
C PHE A 34 12.45 0.97 10.76
N LEU A 35 11.93 1.43 11.90
CA LEU A 35 10.95 0.69 12.70
C LEU A 35 9.68 0.38 11.91
N LEU A 36 9.14 1.36 11.16
CA LEU A 36 7.96 1.17 10.32
C LEU A 36 8.24 0.18 9.19
N ALA A 37 9.42 0.22 8.58
CA ALA A 37 9.82 -0.75 7.55
C ALA A 37 9.92 -2.19 8.12
N GLU A 38 10.45 -2.35 9.32
CA GLU A 38 10.53 -3.65 10.00
C GLU A 38 9.14 -4.18 10.38
N ILE A 39 8.24 -3.32 10.89
CA ILE A 39 6.84 -3.69 11.19
C ILE A 39 6.14 -4.17 9.90
N ILE A 40 6.31 -3.46 8.80
CA ILE A 40 5.75 -3.84 7.49
C ILE A 40 6.34 -5.16 7.03
N GLY A 41 7.66 -5.35 7.14
CA GLY A 41 8.34 -6.58 6.73
C GLY A 41 7.86 -7.78 7.53
N PHE A 42 7.76 -7.65 8.84
CA PHE A 42 7.28 -8.72 9.71
C PHE A 42 5.82 -9.08 9.42
N SER A 43 4.96 -8.08 9.26
CA SER A 43 3.56 -8.28 8.89
C SER A 43 3.43 -8.92 7.50
N SER A 44 4.28 -8.51 6.54
CA SER A 44 4.33 -9.13 5.21
C SER A 44 4.71 -10.61 5.30
N GLY A 45 5.69 -10.97 6.14
CA GLY A 45 6.06 -12.37 6.37
C GLY A 45 4.92 -13.21 6.95
N PHE A 46 4.15 -12.66 7.89
CA PHE A 46 2.95 -13.31 8.42
C PHE A 46 1.91 -13.56 7.31
N PHE A 47 1.57 -12.53 6.52
CA PHE A 47 0.62 -12.65 5.41
C PHE A 47 1.13 -13.60 4.32
N ALA A 48 2.41 -13.56 3.98
CA ALA A 48 3.02 -14.52 3.06
C ALA A 48 2.77 -15.97 3.48
N ILE A 49 2.93 -16.27 4.77
CA ILE A 49 2.69 -17.62 5.30
C ILE A 49 1.23 -18.00 5.26
N VAL A 50 0.32 -17.10 5.66
CA VAL A 50 -1.12 -17.35 5.56
C VAL A 50 -1.48 -17.68 4.12
N SER A 51 -1.00 -16.88 3.16
CA SER A 51 -1.24 -17.11 1.75
C SER A 51 -0.66 -18.45 1.26
N LEU A 52 0.58 -18.80 1.64
CA LEU A 52 1.22 -20.06 1.26
C LEU A 52 0.53 -21.29 1.90
N ALA A 53 0.02 -21.15 3.12
CA ALA A 53 -0.68 -22.24 3.82
C ALA A 53 -1.98 -22.61 3.12
N CYS A 54 -2.69 -21.63 2.56
CA CYS A 54 -3.91 -21.86 1.79
C CYS A 54 -3.68 -22.51 0.41
N ILE A 55 -2.45 -22.48 -0.11
CA ILE A 55 -2.12 -23.08 -1.43
C ILE A 55 -1.90 -24.59 -1.32
N GLU A 56 -2.01 -25.18 -0.13
CA GLU A 56 -1.60 -26.57 0.17
C GLU A 56 -0.14 -26.85 -0.24
N ALA A 57 0.68 -25.78 -0.29
CA ALA A 57 2.10 -25.94 -0.47
C ALA A 57 2.63 -26.82 0.67
N ARG A 58 3.50 -27.79 0.36
CA ARG A 58 4.23 -28.56 1.37
C ARG A 58 5.14 -27.62 2.16
N LEU A 59 4.57 -26.94 3.13
CA LEU A 59 5.24 -25.96 3.96
C LEU A 59 6.21 -26.69 4.89
N THR A 60 7.49 -26.61 4.55
CA THR A 60 8.54 -27.02 5.49
C THR A 60 8.65 -25.96 6.60
N LEU A 61 8.98 -26.39 7.83
CA LEU A 61 9.29 -25.46 8.92
C LEU A 61 10.37 -24.44 8.52
N ALA A 62 11.30 -24.88 7.67
CA ALA A 62 12.31 -24.01 7.06
C ALA A 62 11.67 -22.90 6.22
N ALA A 63 10.72 -23.20 5.32
CA ALA A 63 10.05 -22.19 4.50
C ALA A 63 9.29 -21.15 5.35
N LEU A 64 8.66 -21.59 6.44
CA LEU A 64 7.99 -20.69 7.39
C LEU A 64 9.01 -19.76 8.08
N PHE A 65 10.11 -20.32 8.56
CA PHE A 65 11.16 -19.55 9.22
C PHE A 65 11.83 -18.56 8.27
N PHE A 66 12.12 -18.99 7.04
CA PHE A 66 12.69 -18.12 6.02
C PHE A 66 11.74 -16.99 5.66
N ALA A 67 10.42 -17.22 5.52
CA ALA A 67 9.49 -16.14 5.26
C ALA A 67 9.48 -15.08 6.40
N TRP A 68 9.47 -15.50 7.67
CA TRP A 68 9.49 -14.56 8.81
C TRP A 68 10.74 -13.67 8.86
N ILE A 69 11.89 -14.19 8.44
CA ILE A 69 13.15 -13.44 8.48
C ILE A 69 13.38 -12.67 7.19
N LEU A 70 13.06 -13.27 6.05
CA LEU A 70 13.33 -12.71 4.72
C LEU A 70 12.62 -11.37 4.52
N PHE A 71 11.33 -11.26 4.86
CA PHE A 71 10.58 -10.04 4.61
C PHE A 71 11.07 -8.82 5.42
N PRO A 72 11.29 -8.91 6.76
CA PRO A 72 11.95 -7.86 7.53
C PRO A 72 13.33 -7.49 6.98
N VAL A 73 14.17 -8.49 6.65
CA VAL A 73 15.50 -8.22 6.08
C VAL A 73 15.40 -7.49 4.75
N LEU A 74 14.46 -7.87 3.87
CA LEU A 74 14.24 -7.21 2.59
C LEU A 74 13.76 -5.77 2.77
N THR A 75 12.84 -5.50 3.70
CA THR A 75 12.39 -4.12 3.96
C THR A 75 13.47 -3.28 4.65
N GLY A 76 14.25 -3.86 5.55
CA GLY A 76 15.41 -3.22 6.17
C GLY A 76 16.52 -2.86 5.16
N ILE A 77 16.84 -3.76 4.24
CA ILE A 77 17.74 -3.47 3.11
C ILE A 77 17.12 -2.41 2.21
N GLY A 78 15.83 -2.53 1.90
CA GLY A 78 15.10 -1.57 1.09
C GLY A 78 15.17 -0.15 1.64
N ILE A 79 14.99 0.05 2.96
CA ILE A 79 14.97 1.38 3.55
C ILE A 79 16.39 1.96 3.59
N MET A 80 17.39 1.10 3.80
CA MET A 80 18.80 1.49 3.70
C MET A 80 19.18 1.92 2.28
N MET A 81 18.76 1.16 1.26
CA MET A 81 18.88 1.57 -0.14
C MET A 81 18.15 2.89 -0.39
N GLY A 82 16.95 3.04 0.16
CA GLY A 82 16.18 4.29 0.11
C GLY A 82 16.98 5.49 0.61
N PHE A 83 17.66 5.38 1.74
CA PHE A 83 18.52 6.46 2.26
C PHE A 83 19.72 6.76 1.36
N ILE A 84 20.30 5.75 0.70
CA ILE A 84 21.42 5.94 -0.22
C ILE A 84 20.93 6.67 -1.48
N LEU A 85 19.83 6.20 -2.09
CA LEU A 85 19.24 6.81 -3.29
C LEU A 85 18.68 8.22 -3.00
N ALA A 86 18.20 8.48 -1.78
CA ALA A 86 17.74 9.80 -1.37
C ALA A 86 18.83 10.88 -1.46
N ARG A 87 20.12 10.49 -1.44
CA ARG A 87 21.25 11.42 -1.59
C ARG A 87 21.27 12.09 -2.98
N THR A 88 20.73 11.44 -4.01
CA THR A 88 20.67 12.03 -5.36
C THR A 88 19.43 12.88 -5.52
N ARG A 89 18.25 12.32 -5.26
CA ARG A 89 16.96 13.03 -5.26
C ARG A 89 16.05 12.49 -4.15
N PRO A 90 15.38 13.36 -3.38
CA PRO A 90 14.50 12.94 -2.27
C PRO A 90 13.29 12.12 -2.72
N ILE A 91 12.87 12.24 -3.99
CA ILE A 91 11.76 11.47 -4.56
C ILE A 91 12.01 9.96 -4.54
N PHE A 92 13.25 9.50 -4.66
CA PHE A 92 13.56 8.07 -4.65
C PHE A 92 13.26 7.42 -3.30
N PHE A 93 13.38 8.15 -2.19
CA PHE A 93 12.98 7.64 -0.88
C PHE A 93 11.48 7.38 -0.80
N GLN A 94 10.67 8.27 -1.40
CA GLN A 94 9.23 8.10 -1.46
C GLN A 94 8.84 6.93 -2.35
N ILE A 95 9.53 6.73 -3.49
CA ILE A 95 9.32 5.58 -4.37
C ILE A 95 9.60 4.26 -3.63
N VAL A 96 10.69 4.19 -2.87
CA VAL A 96 11.04 3.00 -2.06
C VAL A 96 9.97 2.72 -1.01
N LYS A 97 9.55 3.72 -0.23
CA LYS A 97 8.47 3.57 0.77
C LYS A 97 7.15 3.16 0.13
N PHE A 98 6.80 3.77 -1.00
CA PHE A 98 5.61 3.43 -1.77
C PHE A 98 5.65 1.97 -2.25
N GLY A 99 6.79 1.51 -2.76
CA GLY A 99 7.00 0.13 -3.18
C GLY A 99 6.84 -0.87 -2.03
N MET A 100 7.39 -0.57 -0.85
CA MET A 100 7.23 -1.40 0.34
C MET A 100 5.77 -1.51 0.78
N VAL A 101 5.08 -0.38 0.86
CA VAL A 101 3.65 -0.34 1.19
C VAL A 101 2.85 -1.11 0.13
N GLY A 102 3.16 -0.93 -1.15
CA GLY A 102 2.54 -1.68 -2.24
C GLY A 102 2.69 -3.19 -2.08
N GLY A 103 3.93 -3.66 -1.90
CA GLY A 103 4.22 -5.08 -1.70
C GLY A 103 3.47 -5.68 -0.50
N PHE A 104 3.48 -4.98 0.64
CA PHE A 104 2.73 -5.38 1.83
C PHE A 104 1.22 -5.52 1.57
N ASN A 105 0.61 -4.54 0.88
CA ASN A 105 -0.81 -4.59 0.58
C ASN A 105 -1.16 -5.70 -0.40
N THR A 106 -0.28 -6.03 -1.35
CA THR A 106 -0.45 -7.20 -2.21
C THR A 106 -0.43 -8.50 -1.37
N MET A 107 0.49 -8.65 -0.42
CA MET A 107 0.51 -9.83 0.45
C MET A 107 -0.74 -9.94 1.32
N LEU A 108 -1.19 -8.82 1.88
CA LEU A 108 -2.43 -8.72 2.64
C LEU A 108 -3.64 -9.15 1.80
N GLU A 109 -3.73 -8.64 0.56
CA GLU A 109 -4.82 -8.96 -0.37
C GLU A 109 -4.83 -10.47 -0.71
N LEU A 110 -3.68 -11.03 -1.08
CA LEU A 110 -3.52 -12.46 -1.37
C LEU A 110 -3.86 -13.34 -0.17
N SER A 111 -3.56 -12.88 1.05
CA SER A 111 -3.89 -13.63 2.26
C SER A 111 -5.38 -13.67 2.50
N ILE A 112 -6.05 -12.52 2.41
CA ILE A 112 -7.49 -12.41 2.66
C ILE A 112 -8.25 -13.22 1.60
N ILE A 113 -7.91 -13.06 0.31
CA ILE A 113 -8.63 -13.78 -0.74
C ILE A 113 -8.44 -15.29 -0.61
N ASN A 114 -7.25 -15.77 -0.27
CA ASN A 114 -7.00 -17.20 -0.10
C ASN A 114 -7.73 -17.78 1.10
N VAL A 115 -7.75 -17.08 2.22
CA VAL A 115 -8.51 -17.50 3.40
C VAL A 115 -10.00 -17.59 3.07
N LEU A 116 -10.56 -16.60 2.37
CA LEU A 116 -11.97 -16.64 1.97
C LEU A 116 -12.25 -17.81 1.01
N ILE A 117 -11.39 -18.05 0.03
CA ILE A 117 -11.56 -19.17 -0.90
C ILE A 117 -11.54 -20.51 -0.15
N VAL A 118 -10.61 -20.71 0.78
CA VAL A 118 -10.52 -21.95 1.56
C VAL A 118 -11.73 -22.13 2.49
N ILE A 119 -12.22 -21.05 3.11
CA ILE A 119 -13.39 -21.13 4.02
C ILE A 119 -14.68 -21.46 3.27
N PHE A 120 -14.88 -20.86 2.10
CA PHE A 120 -16.13 -20.97 1.33
C PHE A 120 -16.06 -21.99 0.19
N ASP A 121 -14.90 -22.63 -0.01
CA ASP A 121 -14.61 -23.58 -1.08
C ASP A 121 -15.05 -23.08 -2.48
N ALA A 122 -14.77 -21.81 -2.75
CA ALA A 122 -15.25 -21.13 -3.96
C ALA A 122 -14.16 -20.22 -4.54
N ALA A 123 -13.65 -20.60 -5.72
CA ALA A 123 -12.61 -19.85 -6.42
C ALA A 123 -13.12 -19.09 -7.66
N THR A 124 -14.36 -19.30 -8.11
CA THR A 124 -14.92 -18.67 -9.33
C THR A 124 -16.32 -18.08 -9.07
N GLY A 125 -16.89 -17.41 -10.08
CA GLY A 125 -18.27 -16.93 -10.04
C GLY A 125 -18.49 -15.75 -9.10
N ILE A 126 -19.74 -15.55 -8.66
CA ILE A 126 -20.14 -14.38 -7.87
C ILE A 126 -19.44 -14.30 -6.51
N LEU A 127 -19.21 -15.45 -5.87
CA LEU A 127 -18.50 -15.52 -4.58
C LEU A 127 -17.06 -15.01 -4.72
N PHE A 128 -16.36 -15.42 -5.78
CA PHE A 128 -15.02 -14.91 -6.07
C PHE A 128 -15.00 -13.38 -6.24
N VAL A 129 -15.98 -12.82 -6.97
CA VAL A 129 -16.09 -11.36 -7.14
C VAL A 129 -16.24 -10.65 -5.79
N LEU A 130 -17.05 -11.21 -4.89
CA LEU A 130 -17.22 -10.67 -3.54
C LEU A 130 -15.92 -10.77 -2.72
N PHE A 131 -15.23 -11.91 -2.77
CA PHE A 131 -13.96 -12.11 -2.05
C PHE A 131 -12.87 -11.16 -2.57
N LYS A 132 -12.77 -11.03 -3.90
CA LYS A 132 -11.82 -10.12 -4.56
C LYS A 132 -12.12 -8.67 -4.23
N THR A 133 -13.40 -8.30 -4.16
CA THR A 133 -13.82 -6.95 -3.78
C THR A 133 -13.47 -6.64 -2.33
N ALA A 134 -13.83 -7.54 -1.41
CA ALA A 134 -13.57 -7.36 0.02
C ALA A 134 -12.06 -7.28 0.32
N SER A 135 -11.27 -8.22 -0.22
CA SER A 135 -9.81 -8.22 -0.07
C SER A 135 -9.16 -6.96 -0.63
N PHE A 136 -9.58 -6.51 -1.83
CA PHE A 136 -9.09 -5.26 -2.41
C PHE A 136 -9.42 -4.04 -1.53
N ILE A 137 -10.66 -3.91 -1.03
CA ILE A 137 -11.05 -2.76 -0.19
C ILE A 137 -10.19 -2.69 1.07
N VAL A 138 -9.95 -3.83 1.72
CA VAL A 138 -9.09 -3.89 2.92
C VAL A 138 -7.65 -3.49 2.57
N ALA A 139 -7.10 -4.04 1.48
CA ALA A 139 -5.75 -3.71 1.01
C ALA A 139 -5.62 -2.24 0.59
N ALA A 140 -6.61 -1.67 -0.09
CA ALA A 140 -6.63 -0.28 -0.50
C ALA A 140 -6.77 0.68 0.70
N GLY A 141 -7.60 0.34 1.69
CA GLY A 141 -7.71 1.09 2.95
C GLY A 141 -6.39 1.09 3.74
N SER A 142 -5.74 -0.07 3.81
CA SER A 142 -4.40 -0.22 4.39
C SER A 142 -3.36 0.63 3.62
N ALA A 143 -3.37 0.57 2.29
CA ALA A 143 -2.50 1.38 1.45
C ALA A 143 -2.69 2.87 1.69
N TYR A 144 -3.93 3.34 1.82
CA TYR A 144 -4.21 4.73 2.14
C TYR A 144 -3.63 5.13 3.51
N PHE A 145 -3.85 4.32 4.55
CA PHE A 145 -3.31 4.57 5.89
C PHE A 145 -1.78 4.71 5.86
N TRP A 146 -1.08 3.73 5.30
CA TRP A 146 0.39 3.75 5.25
C TRP A 146 0.93 4.87 4.37
N ASN A 147 0.33 5.08 3.19
CA ASN A 147 0.81 6.11 2.28
C ASN A 147 0.58 7.52 2.81
N ARG A 148 -0.55 7.75 3.49
CA ARG A 148 -0.87 9.06 4.10
C ARG A 148 0.01 9.35 5.30
N ASN A 149 0.26 8.36 6.16
CA ASN A 149 0.93 8.55 7.44
C ASN A 149 2.45 8.41 7.37
N TRP A 150 2.98 7.72 6.35
CA TRP A 150 4.41 7.43 6.26
C TRP A 150 5.06 7.78 4.91
N THR A 151 4.45 7.40 3.78
CA THR A 151 5.06 7.58 2.46
C THR A 151 5.06 9.04 1.98
N PHE A 152 3.87 9.66 1.93
CA PHE A 152 3.63 10.98 1.36
C PHE A 152 3.12 11.95 2.43
N VAL A 153 3.97 12.21 3.42
CA VAL A 153 3.68 13.22 4.45
C VAL A 153 3.75 14.61 3.81
N SER A 154 2.66 15.04 3.20
CA SER A 154 2.52 16.34 2.54
C SER A 154 1.93 17.38 3.49
N ARG A 155 2.45 18.62 3.41
CA ARG A 155 1.98 19.79 4.18
C ARG A 155 0.93 20.62 3.43
N THR A 156 0.63 20.30 2.18
CA THR A 156 -0.32 21.05 1.34
C THR A 156 -1.64 20.31 1.19
N ARG A 157 -2.76 21.05 1.29
CA ARG A 157 -4.11 20.53 1.00
C ARG A 157 -4.26 20.39 -0.51
N ALA A 158 -4.64 19.20 -0.98
CA ALA A 158 -5.03 18.97 -2.37
C ALA A 158 -6.31 19.75 -2.71
N SER A 159 -6.47 20.16 -3.97
CA SER A 159 -7.68 20.84 -4.44
C SER A 159 -8.86 19.86 -4.54
N PHE A 160 -10.09 20.37 -4.35
CA PHE A 160 -11.32 19.56 -4.46
C PHE A 160 -11.50 18.96 -5.87
N GLN A 161 -11.02 19.66 -6.91
CA GLN A 161 -11.06 19.18 -8.29
C GLN A 161 -10.09 18.01 -8.53
N GLU A 162 -8.87 18.09 -8.00
CA GLU A 162 -7.88 17.02 -8.08
C GLU A 162 -8.36 15.76 -7.35
N PHE A 163 -9.03 15.96 -6.22
CA PHE A 163 -9.64 14.87 -5.46
C PHE A 163 -10.77 14.17 -6.25
N GLY A 164 -11.65 14.92 -6.92
CA GLY A 164 -12.72 14.34 -7.74
C GLY A 164 -12.19 13.47 -8.88
N VAL A 165 -11.17 13.95 -9.61
CA VAL A 165 -10.52 13.20 -10.69
C VAL A 165 -9.82 11.94 -10.15
N PHE A 166 -9.18 12.04 -8.99
CA PHE A 166 -8.55 10.90 -8.32
C PHE A 166 -9.57 9.81 -7.95
N ILE A 167 -10.73 10.17 -7.40
CA ILE A 167 -11.79 9.22 -7.05
C ILE A 167 -12.32 8.49 -8.29
N VAL A 168 -12.60 9.22 -9.38
CA VAL A 168 -13.09 8.61 -10.63
C VAL A 168 -12.04 7.66 -11.22
N SER A 169 -10.78 8.07 -11.25
CA SER A 169 -9.67 7.23 -11.72
C SER A 169 -9.51 5.96 -10.90
N GLY A 170 -9.54 6.11 -9.56
CA GLY A 170 -9.44 5.00 -8.62
C GLY A 170 -10.59 4.01 -8.75
N PHE A 171 -11.81 4.50 -9.01
CA PHE A 171 -12.97 3.65 -9.28
C PHE A 171 -12.79 2.80 -10.55
N TRP A 172 -12.28 3.39 -11.63
CA TRP A 172 -11.98 2.62 -12.84
C TRP A 172 -10.83 1.64 -12.64
N GLY A 173 -9.78 2.04 -11.93
CA GLY A 173 -8.68 1.14 -11.57
C GLY A 173 -9.15 -0.05 -10.74
N PHE A 174 -10.07 0.18 -9.81
CA PHE A 174 -10.74 -0.87 -9.04
C PHE A 174 -11.54 -1.82 -9.92
N LEU A 175 -12.38 -1.31 -10.82
CA LEU A 175 -13.16 -2.14 -11.74
C LEU A 175 -12.27 -2.97 -12.68
N ILE A 176 -11.23 -2.36 -13.25
CA ILE A 176 -10.25 -3.05 -14.11
C ILE A 176 -9.58 -4.17 -13.33
N ASN A 177 -9.19 -3.92 -12.08
CA ASN A 177 -8.53 -4.91 -11.25
C ASN A 177 -9.45 -6.11 -10.95
N ILE A 178 -10.68 -5.87 -10.47
CA ILE A 178 -11.62 -6.97 -10.19
C ILE A 178 -11.99 -7.73 -11.45
N SER A 179 -12.33 -7.02 -12.53
CA SER A 179 -12.73 -7.65 -13.80
C SER A 179 -11.61 -8.48 -14.40
N THR A 180 -10.36 -7.99 -14.37
CA THR A 180 -9.20 -8.74 -14.85
C THR A 180 -9.01 -10.03 -14.05
N ALA A 181 -9.03 -9.97 -12.71
CA ALA A 181 -8.88 -11.16 -11.88
C ALA A 181 -10.02 -12.15 -12.12
N THR A 182 -11.26 -11.65 -12.21
CA THR A 182 -12.45 -12.48 -12.43
C THR A 182 -12.43 -13.14 -13.80
N PHE A 183 -12.01 -12.40 -14.83
CA PHE A 183 -11.85 -12.92 -16.19
C PHE A 183 -10.81 -14.04 -16.22
N LEU A 184 -9.62 -13.81 -15.64
CA LEU A 184 -8.55 -14.82 -15.62
C LEU A 184 -8.99 -16.10 -14.91
N VAL A 185 -9.69 -15.99 -13.79
CA VAL A 185 -10.10 -17.18 -13.01
C VAL A 185 -11.33 -17.88 -13.62
N SER A 186 -12.20 -17.15 -14.32
CA SER A 186 -13.46 -17.73 -14.85
C SER A 186 -13.38 -18.17 -16.32
N VAL A 187 -12.47 -17.59 -17.11
CA VAL A 187 -12.39 -17.80 -18.56
C VAL A 187 -11.09 -18.49 -18.96
N VAL A 188 -9.98 -18.17 -18.30
CA VAL A 188 -8.67 -18.78 -18.60
C VAL A 188 -8.48 -20.02 -17.72
N PRO A 189 -8.38 -21.22 -18.29
CA PRO A 189 -8.19 -22.43 -17.50
C PRO A 189 -6.85 -22.37 -16.77
N ALA A 190 -6.83 -22.89 -15.54
CA ALA A 190 -5.59 -23.06 -14.80
C ALA A 190 -4.64 -24.01 -15.58
N PRO A 191 -3.33 -23.73 -15.61
CA PRO A 191 -2.35 -24.65 -16.20
C PRO A 191 -2.44 -26.05 -15.57
N ASP A 192 -2.20 -27.08 -16.37
CA ASP A 192 -2.29 -28.47 -15.93
C ASP A 192 -1.41 -28.74 -14.69
N GLY A 193 -2.02 -29.36 -13.67
CA GLY A 193 -1.34 -29.69 -12.41
C GLY A 193 -1.14 -28.51 -11.44
N MET A 194 -1.63 -27.31 -11.77
CA MET A 194 -1.58 -26.16 -10.86
C MET A 194 -2.78 -26.15 -9.89
N PRO A 195 -2.57 -26.00 -8.57
CA PRO A 195 -3.67 -25.82 -7.61
C PRO A 195 -4.51 -24.58 -7.93
N THR A 196 -5.83 -24.67 -7.78
CA THR A 196 -6.77 -23.57 -8.07
C THR A 196 -6.44 -22.29 -7.31
N VAL A 197 -6.10 -22.40 -6.01
CA VAL A 197 -5.72 -21.25 -5.17
C VAL A 197 -4.43 -20.59 -5.68
N LEU A 198 -3.49 -21.37 -6.21
CA LEU A 198 -2.28 -20.83 -6.81
C LEU A 198 -2.59 -20.06 -8.10
N TRP A 199 -3.48 -20.59 -8.95
CA TRP A 199 -3.93 -19.88 -10.16
C TRP A 199 -4.65 -18.57 -9.83
N VAL A 200 -5.46 -18.55 -8.78
CA VAL A 200 -6.09 -17.33 -8.26
C VAL A 200 -5.04 -16.30 -7.87
N ASN A 201 -4.00 -16.70 -7.12
CA ASN A 201 -2.93 -15.79 -6.73
C ASN A 201 -2.25 -15.14 -7.94
N TYR A 202 -1.92 -15.92 -8.96
CA TYR A 202 -1.36 -15.39 -10.20
C TYR A 202 -2.33 -14.42 -10.89
N SER A 203 -3.61 -14.76 -10.95
CA SER A 203 -4.65 -13.92 -11.53
C SER A 203 -4.80 -12.58 -10.81
N VAL A 204 -4.74 -12.58 -9.47
CA VAL A 204 -4.77 -11.37 -8.64
C VAL A 204 -3.51 -10.54 -8.87
N LEU A 205 -2.32 -11.16 -8.92
CA LEU A 205 -1.07 -10.45 -9.20
C LEU A 205 -1.07 -9.78 -10.58
N ILE A 206 -1.54 -10.48 -11.62
CA ILE A 206 -1.68 -9.91 -12.96
C ILE A 206 -2.65 -8.74 -12.94
N ALA A 207 -3.80 -8.88 -12.26
CA ALA A 207 -4.76 -7.80 -12.13
C ALA A 207 -4.19 -6.56 -11.41
N VAL A 208 -3.35 -6.75 -10.39
CA VAL A 208 -2.63 -5.65 -9.71
C VAL A 208 -1.70 -4.94 -10.70
N LEU A 209 -0.92 -5.68 -11.49
CA LEU A 209 -0.02 -5.10 -12.50
C LEU A 209 -0.79 -4.34 -13.59
N VAL A 210 -1.89 -4.90 -14.10
CA VAL A 210 -2.76 -4.23 -15.07
C VAL A 210 -3.36 -2.95 -14.49
N GLY A 211 -3.81 -3.00 -13.23
CA GLY A 211 -4.31 -1.82 -12.50
C GLY A 211 -3.23 -0.75 -12.32
N MET A 212 -1.98 -1.15 -12.06
CA MET A 212 -0.84 -0.21 -12.00
C MET A 212 -0.59 0.48 -13.34
N VAL A 213 -0.63 -0.28 -14.45
CA VAL A 213 -0.50 0.28 -15.81
C VAL A 213 -1.62 1.27 -16.09
N TRP A 214 -2.88 0.94 -15.75
CA TRP A 214 -4.00 1.88 -15.87
C TRP A 214 -3.77 3.16 -15.09
N ASN A 215 -3.40 3.06 -13.81
CA ASN A 215 -3.14 4.21 -12.95
C ASN A 215 -2.04 5.10 -13.52
N PHE A 216 -0.97 4.51 -14.05
CA PHE A 216 0.12 5.24 -14.70
C PHE A 216 -0.34 5.95 -15.98
N LEU A 217 -1.02 5.25 -16.89
CA LEU A 217 -1.50 5.82 -18.15
C LEU A 217 -2.51 6.94 -17.90
N PHE A 218 -3.41 6.76 -16.94
CA PHE A 218 -4.38 7.79 -16.56
C PHE A 218 -3.67 9.06 -16.08
N GLN A 219 -2.71 8.93 -15.17
CA GLN A 219 -1.95 10.08 -14.68
C GLN A 219 -1.19 10.75 -15.83
N ARG A 220 -0.51 9.97 -16.68
CA ARG A 220 0.28 10.50 -17.78
C ARG A 220 -0.55 11.24 -18.83
N PHE A 221 -1.68 10.68 -19.28
CA PHE A 221 -2.42 11.20 -20.44
C PHE A 221 -3.60 12.12 -20.10
N ILE A 222 -4.12 12.05 -18.87
CA ILE A 222 -5.29 12.84 -18.46
C ILE A 222 -4.90 13.96 -17.49
N LEU A 223 -4.06 13.67 -16.48
CA LEU A 223 -3.63 14.68 -15.51
C LEU A 223 -2.47 15.54 -16.00
N PHE A 224 -1.49 14.94 -16.70
CA PHE A 224 -0.32 15.64 -17.24
C PHE A 224 -0.41 15.81 -18.75
N ARG A 225 -1.50 16.42 -19.23
CA ARG A 225 -1.62 16.88 -20.62
C ARG A 225 -0.69 18.07 -20.85
N ASP A 226 0.59 17.76 -21.06
CA ASP A 226 1.58 18.62 -21.71
C ASP A 226 2.04 17.96 -23.01
#